data_AF-B7K1W7-F1
#
_entry.id   AF-B7K1W7-F1
#
_cell.length_a   1.000
_cell.length_b   1.000
_cell.length_c   1.000
_cell.angle_alpha   90.00
_cell.angle_beta   90.00
_cell.angle_gamma   90.00
#
_symmetry.space_group_name_H-M   'P 1'
#
loop_
_entity.id
_entity.type
_entity.pdbx_description
1 polymer ?
#
loop_
_entity_poly.entity_id
_entity_poly.type
_entity_poly.pdbx_seq_one_letter_code
_entity_poly.pdbx_strand_id
1 'polypeptide(L)'
;MRRATSNAYNKLIKLAFEEQKLMFNNSSIISVSPDVMGGTPVFAGTRVPVQTLLDYLKAGESINDFLDGFPTVTREQVIAFLEEAGNNLVSMVA
;
A
#
# COMPACT_ATOMS: atom_id res chain seq x y z
N MET A 1 -20.76 35.64 5.63
CA MET A 1 -20.17 35.26 4.32
C MET A 1 -18.96 34.34 4.55
N ARG A 2 -19.18 33.05 4.87
CA ARG A 2 -18.14 32.03 5.08
C ARG A 2 -18.68 30.65 4.73
N ARG A 3 -18.79 30.31 3.43
CA ARG A 3 -19.20 28.97 2.97
C ARG A 3 -18.33 28.40 1.83
N ALA A 4 -17.19 29.01 1.52
CA ALA A 4 -16.35 28.61 0.38
C ALA A 4 -15.10 27.78 0.75
N THR A 5 -14.70 27.70 2.03
CA THR A 5 -13.38 27.11 2.39
C THR A 5 -13.41 25.61 2.69
N SER A 6 -14.56 25.03 3.04
CA SER A 6 -14.69 23.60 3.39
C SER A 6 -14.65 22.66 2.17
N ASN A 7 -15.20 23.08 1.03
CA ASN A 7 -15.32 22.22 -0.15
C ASN A 7 -13.98 22.04 -0.89
N ALA A 8 -13.16 23.09 -0.93
CA ALA A 8 -11.85 23.04 -1.57
C ALA A 8 -10.85 22.17 -0.77
N TYR A 9 -10.83 22.29 0.56
CA TYR A 9 -9.92 21.53 1.40
C TYR A 9 -10.23 20.02 1.36
N ASN A 10 -11.52 19.65 1.45
CA ASN A 10 -11.95 18.26 1.30
C ASN A 10 -11.68 17.72 -0.11
N LYS A 11 -11.80 18.57 -1.15
CA LYS A 11 -11.47 18.20 -2.53
C LYS A 11 -9.96 17.98 -2.71
N LEU A 12 -9.11 18.80 -2.09
CA LEU A 12 -7.65 18.64 -2.14
C LEU A 12 -7.20 17.37 -1.41
N ILE A 13 -7.74 17.09 -0.22
CA ILE A 13 -7.47 15.85 0.51
C ILE A 13 -7.89 14.64 -0.34
N LYS A 14 -9.08 14.69 -0.94
CA LYS A 14 -9.57 13.60 -1.80
C LYS A 14 -8.71 13.42 -3.05
N LEU A 15 -8.25 14.51 -3.67
CA LEU A 15 -7.34 14.45 -4.82
C LEU A 15 -5.97 13.87 -4.44
N ALA A 16 -5.38 14.27 -3.31
CA ALA A 16 -4.13 13.70 -2.83
C ALA A 16 -4.25 12.20 -2.51
N PHE A 17 -5.38 11.77 -1.92
CA PHE A 17 -5.65 10.34 -1.69
C PHE A 17 -5.89 9.58 -3.00
N GLU A 18 -6.57 10.17 -3.99
CA GLU A 18 -6.76 9.53 -5.31
C GLU A 18 -5.47 9.49 -6.13
N GLU A 19 -4.58 10.49 -6.02
CA GLU A 19 -3.25 10.46 -6.63
C GLU A 19 -2.37 9.36 -6.01
N GLN A 20 -2.36 9.25 -4.68
CA GLN A 20 -1.66 8.15 -3.99
C GLN A 20 -2.25 6.78 -4.32
N LYS A 21 -3.58 6.69 -4.46
CA LYS A 21 -4.28 5.48 -4.91
C LYS A 21 -3.94 5.14 -6.36
N LEU A 22 -3.75 6.13 -7.23
CA LEU A 22 -3.33 5.93 -8.63
C LEU A 22 -1.86 5.48 -8.73
N MET A 23 -0.97 5.95 -7.85
CA MET A 23 0.40 5.43 -7.72
C MET A 23 0.40 3.94 -7.33
N PHE A 24 -0.45 3.54 -6.38
CA PHE A 24 -0.61 2.14 -5.98
C PHE A 24 -1.42 1.26 -6.96
N ASN A 25 -2.33 1.84 -7.77
CA ASN A 25 -3.15 1.08 -8.72
C ASN A 25 -2.41 0.74 -10.03
N ASN A 26 -1.26 1.38 -10.30
CA ASN A 26 -0.45 1.14 -11.49
C ASN A 26 0.82 0.32 -11.22
N SER A 27 1.10 -0.02 -9.97
CA SER A 27 2.18 -0.91 -9.61
C SER A 27 1.68 -2.36 -9.66
N SER A 28 2.36 -3.20 -10.43
CA SER A 28 2.16 -4.66 -10.54
C SER A 28 2.41 -5.41 -9.22
N ILE A 29 2.44 -4.71 -8.09
CA ILE A 29 2.93 -5.14 -6.80
C ILE A 29 1.76 -5.29 -5.82
N ILE A 30 0.87 -4.29 -5.74
CA ILE A 30 -0.29 -4.28 -4.84
C ILE A 30 -1.57 -4.10 -5.65
N SER A 31 -2.62 -4.84 -5.30
CA SER A 31 -3.94 -4.67 -5.89
C SER A 31 -5.01 -4.38 -4.83
N VAL A 32 -5.97 -3.54 -5.21
CA VAL A 32 -7.13 -3.20 -4.40
C VAL A 32 -8.38 -3.37 -5.26
N SER A 33 -9.17 -4.40 -4.97
CA SER A 33 -10.45 -4.65 -5.65
C SER A 33 -11.51 -5.06 -4.63
N PRO A 34 -12.74 -4.52 -4.67
CA PRO A 34 -13.84 -4.99 -3.83
C PRO A 34 -14.08 -6.51 -3.93
N ASP A 35 -13.78 -7.10 -5.09
CA ASP A 35 -13.97 -8.54 -5.36
C ASP A 35 -12.89 -9.41 -4.70
N VAL A 36 -11.78 -8.81 -4.28
CA VAL A 36 -10.65 -9.49 -3.63
C VAL A 36 -10.56 -9.02 -2.19
N MET A 37 -10.85 -9.93 -1.25
CA MET A 37 -10.80 -9.65 0.20
C MET A 37 -11.54 -8.37 0.63
N GLY A 38 -12.66 -8.05 -0.03
CA GLY A 38 -13.47 -6.87 0.30
C GLY A 38 -12.76 -5.54 0.09
N GLY A 39 -11.77 -5.47 -0.82
CA GLY A 39 -10.98 -4.26 -1.04
C GLY A 39 -9.81 -4.08 -0.08
N THR A 40 -9.45 -5.10 0.69
CA THR A 40 -8.18 -5.09 1.43
C THR A 40 -7.01 -5.03 0.44
N PRO A 41 -6.01 -4.15 0.63
CA PRO A 41 -4.80 -4.17 -0.20
C PRO A 41 -4.03 -5.48 -0.03
N VAL A 42 -3.81 -6.16 -1.15
CA VAL A 42 -3.10 -7.45 -1.22
C VAL A 42 -1.93 -7.36 -2.19
N PHE A 43 -0.96 -8.26 -2.06
CA PHE A 43 0.03 -8.46 -3.12
C PHE A 43 -0.69 -8.88 -4.41
N ALA A 44 -0.39 -8.20 -5.52
CA ALA A 44 -1.06 -8.41 -6.80
C ALA A 44 -0.92 -9.87 -7.26
N GLY A 45 -2.02 -10.44 -7.75
CA GLY A 45 -2.10 -11.85 -8.13
C GLY A 45 -2.29 -12.81 -6.95
N THR A 46 -2.39 -12.29 -5.72
CA THR A 46 -2.58 -13.11 -4.51
C THR A 46 -3.82 -12.68 -3.71
N ARG A 47 -4.07 -13.38 -2.60
CA ARG A 47 -4.99 -12.94 -1.54
C ARG A 47 -4.24 -12.73 -0.23
N VAL A 48 -2.98 -12.31 -0.30
CA VAL A 48 -2.12 -12.09 0.86
C VAL A 48 -2.13 -10.60 1.18
N PRO A 49 -2.70 -10.16 2.33
CA PRO A 49 -2.73 -8.76 2.69
C PRO A 49 -1.32 -8.21 2.91
N VAL A 50 -1.08 -6.98 2.44
CA VAL A 50 0.19 -6.27 2.67
C VAL A 50 0.45 -6.07 4.16
N GLN A 51 -0.61 -5.88 4.93
CA GLN A 51 -0.53 -5.76 6.39
C GLN A 51 0.17 -6.97 7.03
N THR A 52 0.00 -8.17 6.46
CA THR A 52 0.64 -9.40 6.95
C THR A 52 2.16 -9.32 6.90
N LEU A 53 2.73 -8.79 5.80
CA LEU A 53 4.18 -8.56 5.72
C LEU A 53 4.64 -7.64 6.85
N LEU A 54 3.93 -6.54 7.07
CA LEU A 54 4.29 -5.59 8.12
C LEU A 54 4.18 -6.21 9.52
N ASP A 55 3.21 -7.10 9.74
CA ASP A 55 3.02 -7.82 11.01
C ASP A 55 4.19 -8.77 11.27
N TYR A 56 4.63 -9.52 10.27
CA TYR A 56 5.84 -10.37 10.34
C TYR A 56 7.07 -9.53 10.70
N LEU A 57 7.31 -8.44 9.97
CA LEU A 57 8.46 -7.56 10.23
C LEU A 57 8.41 -6.93 11.64
N LYS A 58 7.22 -6.54 12.12
CA LYS A 58 7.03 -6.02 13.49
C LYS A 58 7.27 -7.08 14.56
N ALA A 59 7.00 -8.35 14.26
CA ALA A 59 7.29 -9.47 15.14
C ALA A 59 8.79 -9.84 15.18
N GLY A 60 9.62 -9.18 14.35
CA GLY A 60 11.05 -9.48 14.23
C GLY A 60 11.35 -10.63 13.28
N GLU A 61 10.35 -11.09 12.53
CA GLU A 61 10.52 -12.13 11.50
C GLU A 61 11.17 -11.55 10.25
N SER A 62 11.90 -12.40 9.54
CA SER A 62 12.57 -12.01 8.31
C SER A 62 11.63 -12.04 7.10
N ILE A 63 12.06 -11.39 6.00
CA ILE A 63 11.37 -11.53 4.71
C ILE A 63 11.34 -12.99 4.26
N ASN A 64 12.34 -13.80 4.61
CA ASN A 64 12.34 -15.23 4.26
C ASN A 64 11.22 -15.96 5.00
N ASP A 65 11.05 -15.71 6.29
CA ASP A 65 9.99 -16.33 7.10
C ASP A 65 8.60 -15.97 6.55
N PHE A 66 8.41 -14.72 6.11
CA PHE A 66 7.19 -14.29 5.41
C PHE A 66 6.97 -15.04 4.09
N LEU A 67 8.01 -15.16 3.25
CA LEU A 67 7.91 -15.83 1.96
C LEU A 67 7.70 -17.35 2.11
N ASP A 68 8.24 -17.95 3.16
CA ASP A 68 7.99 -19.36 3.48
C ASP A 68 6.52 -19.60 3.89
N GLY A 69 5.91 -18.64 4.61
CA GLY A 69 4.48 -18.66 4.93
C GLY A 69 3.56 -18.33 3.75
N PHE A 70 4.04 -17.53 2.79
CA PHE A 70 3.27 -17.03 1.65
C PHE A 70 4.03 -17.15 0.32
N PRO A 71 4.30 -18.37 -0.16
CA PRO A 71 5.17 -18.61 -1.32
C PRO A 71 4.60 -18.11 -2.66
N THR A 72 3.33 -17.67 -2.68
CA THR A 72 2.72 -17.02 -3.85
C THR A 72 3.12 -15.55 -4.00
N VAL A 73 3.66 -14.94 -2.95
CA VAL A 73 4.22 -13.58 -3.01
C VAL A 73 5.69 -13.71 -3.43
N THR A 74 6.13 -12.93 -4.41
CA THR A 74 7.54 -12.98 -4.82
C THR A 74 8.39 -12.04 -3.97
N ARG A 75 9.69 -12.33 -3.88
CA ARG A 75 10.64 -11.44 -3.19
C ARG A 75 10.67 -10.07 -3.84
N GLU A 76 10.62 -10.01 -5.16
CA GLU A 76 10.64 -8.77 -5.93
C GLU A 76 9.43 -7.89 -5.59
N GLN A 77 8.24 -8.49 -5.40
CA GLN A 77 7.06 -7.75 -4.93
C GLN A 77 7.28 -7.18 -3.52
N VAL A 78 7.87 -7.95 -2.60
CA VAL A 78 8.16 -7.48 -1.24
C VAL A 78 9.17 -6.32 -1.27
N ILE A 79 10.27 -6.48 -2.00
CA ILE A 79 11.33 -5.46 -2.07
C ILE A 79 10.81 -4.18 -2.71
N ALA A 80 10.13 -4.29 -3.85
CA ALA A 80 9.60 -3.11 -4.54
C ALA A 80 8.55 -2.37 -3.69
N PHE A 81 7.70 -3.10 -2.94
CA PHE A 81 6.79 -2.49 -1.98
C PHE A 81 7.53 -1.71 -0.88
N LEU A 82 8.58 -2.29 -0.27
CA LEU A 82 9.35 -1.64 0.79
C LEU A 82 10.14 -0.43 0.28
N GLU A 83 10.68 -0.50 -0.94
CA GLU A 83 11.35 0.63 -1.59
C GLU A 83 10.39 1.79 -1.84
N GLU A 84 9.21 1.52 -2.42
CA GLU A 84 8.20 2.56 -2.67
C GLU A 84 7.69 3.17 -1.36
N ALA A 85 7.38 2.34 -0.37
CA ALA A 85 6.95 2.81 0.95
C ALA A 85 8.04 3.65 1.63
N GLY A 86 9.30 3.21 1.58
CA GLY A 86 10.44 3.93 2.11
C GLY A 86 10.65 5.28 1.42
N ASN A 87 10.66 5.29 0.09
CA ASN A 87 10.82 6.52 -0.71
C ASN A 87 9.73 7.55 -0.39
N ASN A 88 8.47 7.10 -0.30
CA ASN A 88 7.34 7.96 0.04
C ASN A 88 7.49 8.54 1.46
N LEU A 89 7.84 7.72 2.45
CA LEU A 89 8.01 8.18 3.83
C LEU A 89 9.18 9.15 3.97
N VAL A 90 10.32 8.88 3.32
CA VAL A 90 11.49 9.77 3.33
C VAL A 90 11.14 11.11 2.66
N SER A 91 10.45 11.09 1.52
CA SER A 91 9.99 12.29 0.80
C SER A 91 9.05 13.17 1.64
N MET A 92 8.25 12.57 2.53
CA MET A 92 7.35 13.34 3.41
C MET A 92 8.06 14.11 4.53
N VAL A 93 9.30 13.75 4.87
CA VAL A 93 10.04 14.33 6.00
C VAL A 93 11.33 15.04 5.60
N ALA A 94 11.75 14.92 4.34
CA ALA A 94 12.90 15.61 3.75
C ALA A 94 12.52 17.04 3.33
#